data_AF-A0A9N9P0Q8-F1
#
_entry.id   AF-A0A9N9P0Q8-F1
#
_cell.length_a   1.000
_cell.length_b   1.000
_cell.length_c   1.000
_cell.angle_alpha   90.00
_cell.angle_beta   90.00
_cell.angle_gamma   90.00
#
_symmetry.space_group_name_H-M   'P 1'
#
loop_
_entity.id
_entity.type
_entity.pdbx_description
1 polymer ?
#
loop_
_entity_poly.entity_id
_entity_poly.type
_entity_poly.pdbx_seq_one_letter_code
_entity_poly.pdbx_strand_id
1 'polypeptide(L)'
;SLELAKKSKQDLQEKLSQINWDPNRDENILRERTVEQNAIQELTEKCESLATEFTNLQFTYSNPVPNFDRNQVKGLIAELVTLSPQYAQCSTALEICAGGRLYNVVVENEKVGAQLLDKGKLKKRVTIIPLNKIKSSRVSAEKVATAQNIAPGKVHLALTLIGYEPEVTAAMDYVFGGTLICSDADTANKITFNKRVLTKSVTLDGDVYDPSGTLQG
;
A
#
# COMPACT_ATOMS: atom_id res chain seq x y z
N SER A 1 4.44 -62.59 -32.72
CA SER A 1 3.06 -62.99 -33.06
C SER A 1 2.08 -62.03 -32.39
N LEU A 2 0.87 -61.89 -32.94
CA LEU A 2 -0.20 -61.03 -32.38
C LEU A 2 -0.49 -61.35 -30.90
N GLU A 3 -0.35 -62.60 -30.49
CA GLU A 3 -0.51 -63.04 -29.09
C GLU A 3 0.53 -62.44 -28.13
N LEU A 4 1.80 -62.37 -28.53
CA LEU A 4 2.84 -61.75 -27.69
C LEU A 4 2.53 -60.27 -27.44
N ALA A 5 2.05 -59.55 -28.45
CA ALA A 5 1.64 -58.16 -28.33
C ALA A 5 0.40 -57.99 -27.42
N LYS A 6 -0.58 -58.90 -27.52
CA LYS A 6 -1.76 -58.91 -26.63
C LYS A 6 -1.37 -59.17 -25.18
N LYS A 7 -0.47 -60.11 -24.92
CA LYS A 7 0.01 -60.45 -23.58
C LYS A 7 0.78 -59.28 -22.94
N SER A 8 1.71 -58.65 -23.68
CA SER A 8 2.41 -57.45 -23.19
C SER A 8 1.46 -56.28 -22.90
N LYS A 9 0.41 -56.09 -23.69
CA LYS A 9 -0.61 -55.07 -23.40
C LYS A 9 -1.31 -55.34 -22.07
N GLN A 10 -1.67 -56.59 -21.82
CA GLN A 10 -2.39 -57.00 -20.62
C GLN A 10 -1.52 -56.85 -19.36
N ASP A 11 -0.25 -57.27 -19.41
CA ASP A 11 0.71 -57.08 -18.31
C ASP A 11 0.94 -55.59 -17.99
N LEU A 12 0.95 -54.72 -19.01
CA LEU A 12 1.05 -53.27 -18.82
C LEU A 12 -0.22 -52.66 -18.22
N GLN A 13 -1.40 -53.17 -18.58
CA GLN A 13 -2.67 -52.71 -18.02
C GLN A 13 -2.82 -53.11 -16.54
N GLU A 14 -2.34 -54.30 -16.14
CA GLU A 14 -2.30 -54.70 -14.73
C GLU A 14 -1.31 -53.86 -13.91
N LYS A 15 -0.14 -53.53 -14.48
CA LYS A 15 0.79 -52.60 -13.81
C LYS A 15 0.23 -51.19 -13.69
N LEU A 16 -0.54 -50.74 -14.69
CA LEU A 16 -1.19 -49.43 -14.67
C LEU A 16 -2.31 -49.37 -13.64
N SER A 17 -3.06 -50.46 -13.42
CA SER A 17 -4.15 -50.50 -12.41
C SER A 17 -3.65 -50.61 -10.97
N GLN A 18 -2.41 -51.06 -10.75
CA GLN A 18 -1.74 -51.00 -9.44
C GLN A 18 -1.29 -49.57 -9.07
N ILE A 19 -1.13 -48.71 -10.07
CA ILE A 19 -0.87 -47.28 -9.88
C ILE A 19 -2.25 -46.62 -9.78
N ASN A 20 -2.53 -45.85 -8.73
CA ASN A 20 -3.80 -45.15 -8.54
C ASN A 20 -3.93 -43.93 -9.48
N TRP A 21 -3.69 -44.15 -10.78
CA TRP A 21 -3.65 -43.16 -11.84
C TRP A 21 -4.99 -43.15 -12.55
N ASP A 22 -5.64 -41.98 -12.58
CA ASP A 22 -6.90 -41.76 -13.28
C ASP A 22 -6.67 -40.74 -14.40
N PRO A 23 -6.75 -41.15 -15.67
CA PRO A 23 -6.55 -40.25 -16.80
C PRO A 23 -7.50 -39.05 -16.80
N ASN A 24 -8.74 -39.20 -16.31
CA ASN A 24 -9.69 -38.10 -16.25
C ASN A 24 -9.30 -37.08 -15.17
N ARG A 25 -8.71 -37.56 -14.06
CA ARG A 25 -8.19 -36.69 -13.01
C ARG A 25 -7.00 -35.89 -13.49
N ASP A 26 -6.06 -36.53 -14.20
CA ASP A 26 -4.91 -35.84 -14.79
C ASP A 26 -5.35 -34.82 -15.84
N GLU A 27 -6.31 -35.15 -16.71
CA GLU A 27 -6.85 -34.22 -17.69
C GLU A 27 -7.54 -33.01 -17.04
N ASN A 28 -8.30 -33.24 -15.96
CA ASN A 28 -8.91 -32.15 -15.18
C ASN A 28 -7.86 -31.25 -14.51
N ILE A 29 -6.81 -31.82 -13.89
CA ILE A 29 -5.72 -31.04 -13.28
C ILE A 29 -5.00 -30.19 -14.34
N LEU A 30 -4.73 -30.75 -15.52
CA LEU A 30 -4.11 -30.00 -16.62
C LEU A 30 -5.01 -28.86 -17.12
N ARG A 31 -6.32 -29.08 -17.17
CA ARG A 31 -7.30 -28.05 -17.54
C ARG A 31 -7.35 -26.94 -16.50
N GLU A 32 -7.46 -27.27 -15.22
CA GLU A 32 -7.42 -26.31 -14.10
C GLU A 32 -6.14 -25.50 -14.13
N ARG A 33 -4.98 -26.15 -14.27
CA ARG A 33 -3.69 -25.48 -14.42
C ARG A 33 -3.66 -24.49 -15.59
N THR A 34 -4.24 -24.86 -16.74
CA THR A 34 -4.30 -23.99 -17.91
C THR A 34 -5.17 -22.76 -17.64
N VAL A 35 -6.31 -22.94 -16.97
CA VAL A 35 -7.20 -21.83 -16.57
C VAL A 35 -6.49 -20.90 -15.59
N GLU A 36 -5.84 -21.43 -14.56
CA GLU A 36 -5.07 -20.63 -13.59
C GLU A 36 -3.89 -19.90 -14.25
N GLN A 37 -3.16 -20.55 -15.16
CA GLN A 37 -2.07 -19.93 -15.90
C GLN A 37 -2.56 -18.77 -16.77
N ASN A 38 -3.70 -18.93 -17.45
CA ASN A 38 -4.30 -17.86 -18.23
C ASN A 38 -4.74 -16.69 -17.33
N ALA A 39 -5.33 -16.97 -16.16
CA ALA A 39 -5.71 -15.94 -15.20
C ALA A 39 -4.49 -15.17 -14.64
N ILE A 40 -3.39 -15.88 -14.33
CA ILE A 40 -2.14 -15.26 -13.91
C ILE A 40 -1.58 -14.35 -15.01
N GLN A 41 -1.60 -14.82 -16.27
CA GLN A 41 -1.14 -14.02 -17.40
C GLN A 41 -1.98 -12.75 -17.55
N GLU A 42 -3.31 -12.86 -17.54
CA GLU A 42 -4.21 -11.71 -17.66
C GLU A 42 -4.00 -10.70 -16.51
N LEU A 43 -3.86 -11.19 -15.27
CA LEU A 43 -3.56 -10.34 -14.11
C LEU A 43 -2.18 -9.67 -14.24
N THR A 44 -1.19 -10.38 -14.76
CA THR A 44 0.16 -9.84 -14.98
C THR A 44 0.13 -8.71 -16.00
N GLU A 45 -0.55 -8.91 -17.14
CA GLU A 45 -0.72 -7.88 -18.17
C GLU A 45 -1.44 -6.63 -17.63
N LYS A 46 -2.46 -6.82 -16.79
CA LYS A 46 -3.14 -5.72 -16.09
C LYS A 46 -2.23 -5.00 -15.10
N CYS A 47 -1.41 -5.73 -14.35
CA CYS A 47 -0.44 -5.12 -13.45
C CYS A 47 0.61 -4.32 -14.23
N GLU A 48 1.11 -4.81 -15.35
CA GLU A 48 2.07 -4.11 -16.20
C GLU A 48 1.50 -2.84 -16.82
N SER A 49 0.25 -2.87 -17.28
CA SER A 49 -0.42 -1.69 -17.83
C SER A 49 -0.61 -0.61 -16.76
N LEU A 50 -1.12 -0.98 -15.58
CA LEU A 50 -1.26 -0.07 -14.44
C LEU A 50 0.08 0.46 -13.96
N ALA A 51 1.11 -0.37 -13.91
CA ALA A 51 2.45 0.05 -13.51
C ALA A 51 2.99 1.11 -14.49
N THR A 52 2.71 0.96 -15.79
CA THR A 52 3.12 1.93 -16.82
C THR A 52 2.36 3.25 -16.68
N GLU A 53 1.08 3.20 -16.33
CA GLU A 53 0.25 4.39 -16.07
C GLU A 53 0.72 5.13 -14.81
N PHE A 54 1.02 4.40 -13.73
CA PHE A 54 1.39 4.96 -12.43
C PHE A 54 2.87 4.78 -12.12
N THR A 55 3.75 5.34 -12.97
CA THR A 55 5.22 5.27 -12.79
C THR A 55 5.72 5.79 -11.43
N ASN A 56 4.97 6.67 -10.78
CA ASN A 56 5.29 7.20 -9.46
C ASN A 56 5.11 6.17 -8.34
N LEU A 57 4.21 5.19 -8.52
CA LEU A 57 3.95 4.08 -7.60
C LEU A 57 4.94 2.92 -7.75
N GLN A 58 5.89 3.00 -8.69
CA GLN A 58 6.95 2.01 -8.77
C GLN A 58 8.17 2.43 -7.95
N PHE A 59 8.62 1.54 -7.05
CA PHE A 59 9.92 1.64 -6.38
C PHE A 59 10.85 0.48 -6.75
N THR A 60 11.68 0.69 -7.77
CA THR A 60 12.62 -0.30 -8.28
C THR A 60 14.05 -0.02 -7.80
N TYR A 61 14.71 -1.03 -7.24
CA TYR A 61 16.09 -0.95 -6.77
C TYR A 61 16.85 -2.27 -6.98
N SER A 62 18.18 -2.15 -7.12
CA SER A 62 19.12 -3.27 -7.08
C SER A 62 19.51 -3.58 -5.63
N ASN A 63 19.78 -4.84 -5.31
CA ASN A 63 20.29 -5.20 -3.98
C ASN A 63 21.59 -4.44 -3.69
N PRO A 64 21.64 -3.57 -2.66
CA PRO A 64 22.79 -2.70 -2.43
C PRO A 64 24.00 -3.44 -1.84
N VAL A 65 23.76 -4.63 -1.26
CA VAL A 65 24.78 -5.52 -0.66
C VAL A 65 24.45 -6.99 -0.98
N PRO A 66 25.43 -7.91 -0.91
CA PRO A 66 25.19 -9.35 -0.98
C PRO A 66 24.23 -9.81 0.12
N ASN A 67 23.34 -10.76 -0.18
CA ASN A 67 22.34 -11.29 0.76
C ASN A 67 21.45 -10.22 1.40
N PHE A 68 21.17 -9.13 0.68
CA PHE A 68 20.25 -8.08 1.16
C PHE A 68 18.84 -8.64 1.37
N ASP A 69 18.36 -8.57 2.61
CA ASP A 69 16.97 -8.91 2.94
C ASP A 69 16.03 -7.78 2.49
N ARG A 70 15.20 -8.09 1.49
CA ARG A 70 14.24 -7.14 0.91
C ARG A 70 13.08 -6.80 1.85
N ASN A 71 12.81 -7.60 2.88
CA ASN A 71 11.77 -7.32 3.86
C ASN A 71 12.08 -6.09 4.73
N GLN A 72 13.35 -5.65 4.75
CA GLN A 72 13.76 -4.40 5.39
C GLN A 72 13.26 -3.16 4.63
N VAL A 73 12.77 -3.33 3.39
CA VAL A 73 12.10 -2.31 2.59
C VAL A 73 10.60 -2.58 2.64
N LYS A 74 9.86 -1.75 3.33
CA LYS A 74 8.42 -1.93 3.53
C LYS A 74 7.61 -1.54 2.31
N GLY A 75 8.11 -0.60 1.50
CA GLY A 75 7.47 -0.15 0.27
C GLY A 75 7.07 1.32 0.33
N LEU A 76 6.25 1.76 -0.63
CA LEU A 76 5.75 3.13 -0.67
C LEU A 76 4.63 3.34 0.34
N ILE A 77 4.46 4.56 0.86
CA ILE A 77 3.32 4.88 1.73
C ILE A 77 2.00 4.56 1.05
N ALA A 78 1.87 4.82 -0.26
CA ALA A 78 0.67 4.51 -1.03
C ALA A 78 0.30 3.01 -1.05
N GLU A 79 1.27 2.12 -0.94
CA GLU A 79 1.05 0.65 -0.93
C GLU A 79 0.76 0.14 0.49
N LEU A 80 1.15 0.89 1.51
CA LEU A 80 1.08 0.53 2.93
C LEU A 80 -0.19 1.04 3.62
N VAL A 81 -1.05 1.74 2.88
CA VAL A 81 -2.27 2.35 3.38
C VAL A 81 -3.48 1.70 2.71
N THR A 82 -4.50 1.40 3.50
CA THR A 82 -5.80 0.96 3.02
C THR A 82 -6.89 1.95 3.41
N LEU A 83 -7.93 2.05 2.59
CA LEU A 83 -9.09 2.90 2.85
C LEU A 83 -10.35 2.05 2.86
N SER A 84 -11.07 2.04 3.98
CA SER A 84 -12.35 1.34 4.07
C SER A 84 -13.39 2.01 3.17
N PRO A 85 -14.29 1.26 2.49
CA PRO A 85 -15.36 1.83 1.66
C PRO A 85 -16.23 2.87 2.37
N GLN A 86 -16.39 2.77 3.70
CA GLN A 86 -17.14 3.74 4.51
C GLN A 86 -16.52 5.15 4.55
N TYR A 87 -15.25 5.27 4.16
CA TYR A 87 -14.50 6.52 4.10
C TYR A 87 -14.05 6.85 2.67
N ALA A 88 -14.65 6.22 1.64
CA ALA A 88 -14.29 6.45 0.25
C ALA A 88 -14.39 7.93 -0.16
N GLN A 89 -15.34 8.68 0.41
CA GLN A 89 -15.49 10.12 0.22
C GLN A 89 -14.30 10.95 0.72
N CYS A 90 -13.43 10.38 1.56
CA CYS A 90 -12.25 11.04 2.09
C CYS A 90 -11.00 10.80 1.22
N SER A 91 -11.10 10.05 0.12
CA SER A 91 -9.94 9.65 -0.69
C SER A 91 -9.12 10.85 -1.17
N THR A 92 -9.77 11.84 -1.79
CA THR A 92 -9.14 13.08 -2.26
C THR A 92 -8.46 13.82 -1.11
N ALA A 93 -9.15 13.99 0.02
CA ALA A 93 -8.61 14.69 1.18
C ALA A 93 -7.39 13.97 1.79
N LEU A 94 -7.40 12.63 1.81
CA LEU A 94 -6.29 11.81 2.29
C LEU A 94 -5.10 11.85 1.32
N GLU A 95 -5.37 11.85 0.02
CA GLU A 95 -4.36 12.01 -1.03
C GLU A 95 -3.65 13.37 -0.87
N ILE A 96 -4.42 14.46 -0.75
CA ILE A 96 -3.90 15.81 -0.55
C ILE A 96 -3.18 15.94 0.81
N CYS A 97 -3.72 15.32 1.86
CA CYS A 97 -3.10 15.30 3.19
C CYS A 97 -1.68 14.73 3.13
N ALA A 98 -1.51 13.58 2.47
CA ALA A 98 -0.20 12.96 2.30
C ALA A 98 0.67 13.69 1.28
N GLY A 99 0.06 14.17 0.19
CA GLY A 99 0.71 14.83 -0.94
C GLY A 99 1.86 13.98 -1.48
N GLY A 100 3.00 14.62 -1.77
CA GLY A 100 4.19 13.93 -2.27
C GLY A 100 4.74 12.85 -1.32
N ARG A 101 4.34 12.83 -0.03
CA ARG A 101 4.77 11.81 0.92
C ARG A 101 4.19 10.42 0.62
N LEU A 102 3.14 10.32 -0.19
CA LEU A 102 2.62 9.04 -0.70
C LEU A 102 3.70 8.21 -1.41
N TYR A 103 4.65 8.91 -2.06
CA TYR A 103 5.72 8.29 -2.82
C TYR A 103 7.02 8.13 -2.01
N ASN A 104 6.98 8.38 -0.71
CA ASN A 104 8.11 8.11 0.16
C ASN A 104 8.20 6.61 0.43
N VAL A 105 9.43 6.10 0.51
CA VAL A 105 9.72 4.69 0.75
C VAL A 105 9.99 4.46 2.22
N VAL A 106 9.25 3.56 2.85
CA VAL A 106 9.44 3.17 4.24
C VAL A 106 10.47 2.03 4.32
N VAL A 107 11.43 2.16 5.23
CA VAL A 107 12.45 1.15 5.50
C VAL A 107 12.59 0.92 7.00
N GLU A 108 13.06 -0.26 7.38
CA GLU A 108 13.23 -0.65 8.78
C GLU A 108 14.13 0.33 9.55
N ASN A 109 15.26 0.74 8.96
CA ASN A 109 16.23 1.61 9.64
C ASN A 109 17.04 2.49 8.68
N GLU A 110 17.77 3.46 9.24
CA GLU A 110 18.57 4.43 8.51
C GLU A 110 19.71 3.81 7.70
N LYS A 111 20.26 2.67 8.16
CA LYS A 111 21.33 1.98 7.44
C LYS A 111 20.82 1.41 6.12
N VAL A 112 19.64 0.80 6.12
CA VAL A 112 18.97 0.29 4.92
C VAL A 112 18.70 1.43 3.94
N GLY A 113 18.17 2.56 4.45
CA GLY A 113 17.94 3.75 3.64
C GLY A 113 19.22 4.28 2.99
N ALA A 114 20.31 4.39 3.76
CA ALA A 114 21.60 4.83 3.23
C ALA A 114 22.15 3.88 2.15
N GLN A 115 22.05 2.56 2.38
CA GLN A 115 22.48 1.56 1.40
C GLN A 115 21.70 1.66 0.07
N LEU A 116 20.39 1.88 0.13
CA LEU A 116 19.56 2.05 -1.07
C LEU A 116 19.91 3.32 -1.84
N LEU A 117 20.15 4.43 -1.14
CA LEU A 117 20.54 5.70 -1.77
C LEU A 117 21.92 5.62 -2.43
N ASP A 118 22.87 4.93 -1.81
CA ASP A 118 24.25 4.80 -2.30
C ASP A 118 24.37 3.76 -3.43
N LYS A 119 23.81 2.56 -3.22
CA LYS A 119 24.06 1.37 -4.08
C LYS A 119 22.80 0.76 -4.69
N GLY A 120 21.62 1.30 -4.39
CA GLY A 120 20.34 0.77 -4.90
C GLY A 120 20.09 1.04 -6.38
N LYS A 121 20.94 1.81 -7.06
CA LYS A 121 20.79 2.19 -8.49
C LYS A 121 19.40 2.75 -8.81
N LEU A 122 18.95 3.68 -7.98
CA LEU A 122 17.62 4.26 -8.08
C LEU A 122 17.49 5.10 -9.36
N LYS A 123 16.40 4.91 -10.10
CA LYS A 123 16.16 5.59 -11.39
C LYS A 123 15.65 7.02 -11.24
N LYS A 124 15.11 7.37 -10.07
CA LYS A 124 14.51 8.67 -9.76
C LYS A 124 14.92 9.11 -8.35
N ARG A 125 14.78 10.41 -8.07
CA ARG A 125 14.94 10.94 -6.72
C ARG A 125 13.85 10.36 -5.83
N VAL A 126 14.25 9.84 -4.67
CA VAL A 126 13.33 9.28 -3.66
C VAL A 126 13.57 9.90 -2.30
N THR A 127 12.53 9.90 -1.48
CA THR A 127 12.62 10.21 -0.05
C THR A 127 12.39 8.93 0.73
N ILE A 128 13.31 8.60 1.63
CA ILE A 128 13.24 7.39 2.44
C ILE A 128 12.87 7.76 3.89
N ILE A 129 11.94 7.00 4.48
CA ILE A 129 11.48 7.10 5.87
C ILE A 129 12.05 5.90 6.65
N PRO A 130 13.16 6.08 7.38
CA PRO A 130 13.65 5.07 8.31
C PRO A 130 12.81 5.03 9.59
N LEU A 131 12.16 3.89 9.85
CA LEU A 131 11.25 3.72 10.98
C LEU A 131 11.92 3.96 12.34
N ASN A 132 13.20 3.59 12.48
CA ASN A 132 13.94 3.79 13.73
C ASN A 132 14.41 5.25 13.99
N LYS A 133 14.26 6.16 13.03
CA LYS A 133 14.68 7.58 13.17
C LYS A 133 13.57 8.59 12.94
N ILE A 134 12.50 8.21 12.23
CA ILE A 134 11.45 9.16 11.88
C ILE A 134 10.85 9.74 13.17
N LYS A 135 10.82 11.07 13.23
CA LYS A 135 10.10 11.79 14.28
C LYS A 135 8.74 12.15 13.72
N SER A 136 7.70 11.65 14.36
CA SER A 136 6.32 12.00 14.07
C SER A 136 5.73 12.76 15.25
N SER A 137 4.71 13.58 14.97
CA SER A 137 3.88 14.19 15.98
C SER A 137 2.44 13.95 15.59
N ARG A 138 1.64 13.45 16.54
CA ARG A 138 0.20 13.33 16.36
C ARG A 138 -0.48 14.59 16.90
N VAL A 139 -1.60 14.96 16.30
CA VAL A 139 -2.54 15.91 16.92
C VAL A 139 -2.97 15.30 18.26
N SER A 140 -2.89 16.07 19.36
CA SER A 140 -3.25 15.56 20.67
C SER A 140 -4.74 15.21 20.74
N ALA A 141 -5.09 14.22 21.56
CA ALA A 141 -6.49 13.82 21.76
C ALA A 141 -7.36 15.00 22.22
N GLU A 142 -6.82 15.90 23.05
CA GLU A 142 -7.50 17.13 23.48
C GLU A 142 -7.83 18.06 22.30
N LYS A 143 -6.88 18.25 21.37
CA LYS A 143 -7.10 19.07 20.17
C LYS A 143 -8.14 18.44 19.25
N VAL A 144 -8.08 17.12 19.04
CA VAL A 144 -9.08 16.39 18.25
C VAL A 144 -10.46 16.52 18.87
N ALA A 145 -10.59 16.28 20.18
CA ALA A 145 -11.86 16.42 20.89
C ALA A 145 -12.39 17.86 20.84
N THR A 146 -11.52 18.86 20.99
CA THR A 146 -11.89 20.27 20.85
C THR A 146 -12.41 20.57 19.44
N ALA A 147 -11.75 20.05 18.40
CA ALA A 147 -12.20 20.23 17.02
C ALA A 147 -13.56 19.58 16.77
N GLN A 148 -13.76 18.36 17.28
CA GLN A 148 -15.04 17.65 17.20
C GLN A 148 -16.16 18.37 17.96
N ASN A 149 -15.87 19.02 19.10
CA ASN A 149 -16.86 19.84 19.81
C ASN A 149 -17.24 21.11 19.02
N ILE A 150 -16.28 21.71 18.30
CA ILE A 150 -16.52 22.91 17.49
C ILE A 150 -17.35 22.62 16.24
N ALA A 151 -17.15 21.45 15.64
CA ALA A 151 -17.84 20.99 14.44
C ALA A 151 -18.13 19.48 14.51
N PRO A 152 -19.18 19.07 15.27
CA PRO A 152 -19.51 17.66 15.48
C PRO A 152 -19.79 16.93 14.17
N GLY A 153 -19.20 15.75 14.00
CA GLY A 153 -19.38 14.90 12.82
C GLY A 153 -18.76 15.45 11.51
N LYS A 154 -18.04 16.57 11.58
CA LYS A 154 -17.43 17.22 10.40
C LYS A 154 -15.91 17.25 10.41
N VAL A 155 -15.28 16.67 11.43
CA VAL A 155 -13.82 16.71 11.61
C VAL A 155 -13.30 15.37 12.10
N HIS A 156 -12.28 14.85 11.41
CA HIS A 156 -11.63 13.60 11.73
C HIS A 156 -10.11 13.75 11.65
N LEU A 157 -9.36 13.00 12.46
CA LEU A 157 -7.91 12.91 12.27
C LEU A 157 -7.65 12.03 11.04
N ALA A 158 -6.83 12.49 10.08
CA ALA A 158 -6.56 11.75 8.85
C ALA A 158 -6.06 10.31 9.14
N LEU A 159 -5.18 10.18 10.14
CA LEU A 159 -4.66 8.88 10.61
C LEU A 159 -5.77 7.89 11.02
N THR A 160 -6.92 8.36 11.51
CA THR A 160 -8.03 7.49 11.95
C THR A 160 -8.93 7.02 10.81
N LEU A 161 -8.76 7.55 9.61
CA LEU A 161 -9.56 7.20 8.43
C LEU A 161 -8.91 6.11 7.57
N ILE A 162 -7.66 5.76 7.87
CA ILE A 162 -6.85 4.80 7.12
C ILE A 162 -6.55 3.54 7.93
N GLY A 163 -6.39 2.42 7.24
CA GLY A 163 -5.82 1.19 7.79
C GLY A 163 -4.36 1.03 7.39
N TYR A 164 -3.56 0.42 8.25
CA TYR A 164 -2.15 0.10 8.01
C TYR A 164 -1.65 -0.93 9.03
N GLU A 165 -0.54 -1.60 8.73
CA GLU A 165 0.07 -2.57 9.64
C GLU A 165 0.80 -1.90 10.81
N PRO A 166 0.75 -2.45 12.05
CA PRO A 166 1.36 -1.82 13.22
C PRO A 166 2.86 -1.51 13.08
N GLU A 167 3.59 -2.30 12.29
CA GLU A 167 5.02 -2.11 12.08
C GLU A 167 5.37 -0.77 11.39
N VAL A 168 4.45 -0.16 10.63
CA VAL A 168 4.69 1.11 9.93
C VAL A 168 4.04 2.32 10.62
N THR A 169 3.56 2.15 11.85
CA THR A 169 2.86 3.21 12.62
C THR A 169 3.62 4.54 12.64
N ALA A 170 4.94 4.51 12.88
CA ALA A 170 5.74 5.73 12.95
C ALA A 170 5.76 6.53 11.63
N ALA A 171 5.72 5.83 10.49
CA ALA A 171 5.62 6.46 9.17
C ALA A 171 4.22 7.03 8.93
N MET A 172 3.17 6.31 9.31
CA MET A 172 1.79 6.78 9.14
C MET A 172 1.49 7.99 10.02
N ASP A 173 2.03 8.02 11.23
CA ASP A 173 1.96 9.19 12.10
C ASP A 173 2.63 10.42 11.49
N TYR A 174 3.78 10.20 10.85
CA TYR A 174 4.51 11.27 10.17
C TYR A 174 3.71 11.84 8.98
N VAL A 175 3.02 10.97 8.23
CA VAL A 175 2.27 11.39 7.03
C VAL A 175 0.89 11.94 7.37
N PHE A 176 0.11 11.24 8.20
CA PHE A 176 -1.31 11.51 8.43
C PHE A 176 -1.63 11.95 9.87
N GLY A 177 -0.68 11.85 10.80
CA GLY A 177 -0.91 12.15 12.22
C GLY A 177 -1.06 13.64 12.54
N GLY A 178 -0.66 14.54 11.63
CA GLY A 178 -0.63 16.00 11.84
C GLY A 178 -1.79 16.78 11.20
N THR A 179 -2.74 16.11 10.54
CA THR A 179 -3.74 16.77 9.68
C THR A 179 -5.15 16.34 10.05
N LEU A 180 -6.07 17.31 10.12
CA LEU A 180 -7.50 17.06 10.28
C LEU A 180 -8.21 17.08 8.92
N ILE A 181 -9.08 16.11 8.66
CA ILE A 181 -9.97 16.12 7.51
C ILE A 181 -11.28 16.78 7.91
N CYS A 182 -11.70 17.79 7.16
CA CYS A 182 -12.90 18.58 7.41
C CYS A 182 -13.91 18.41 6.27
N SER A 183 -15.20 18.44 6.59
CA SER A 183 -16.26 18.28 5.57
C SER A 183 -16.29 19.41 4.53
N ASP A 184 -15.97 20.63 4.93
CA ASP A 184 -16.16 21.84 4.14
C ASP A 184 -15.16 22.95 4.51
N ALA A 185 -15.02 23.95 3.65
CA ALA A 185 -14.11 25.09 3.81
C ALA A 185 -14.38 25.90 5.09
N ASP A 186 -15.66 26.12 5.44
CA ASP A 186 -16.03 26.85 6.66
C ASP A 186 -15.53 26.14 7.92
N THR A 187 -15.70 24.80 7.95
CA THR A 187 -15.18 23.96 9.02
C THR A 187 -13.66 24.00 9.07
N ALA A 188 -12.99 23.82 7.93
CA ALA A 188 -11.53 23.84 7.83
C ALA A 188 -10.93 25.18 8.34
N ASN A 189 -11.48 26.30 7.89
CA ASN A 189 -11.07 27.64 8.33
C ASN A 189 -11.28 27.83 9.85
N LYS A 190 -12.46 27.46 10.36
CA LYS A 190 -12.80 27.60 11.78
C LYS A 190 -11.89 26.75 12.68
N ILE A 191 -11.53 25.55 12.24
CA ILE A 191 -10.69 24.62 13.00
C ILE A 191 -9.22 25.02 12.94
N THR A 192 -8.70 25.30 11.74
CA THR A 192 -7.27 25.59 11.53
C THR A 192 -6.81 26.79 12.33
N PHE A 193 -7.58 27.87 12.34
CA PHE A 193 -7.20 29.11 13.02
C PHE A 193 -7.76 29.23 14.44
N ASN A 194 -8.41 28.20 14.97
CA ASN A 194 -8.83 28.19 16.37
C ASN A 194 -7.62 28.11 17.30
N LYS A 195 -7.48 29.06 18.22
CA LYS A 195 -6.34 29.14 19.17
C LYS A 195 -6.10 27.85 19.98
N ARG A 196 -7.14 27.06 20.25
CA ARG A 196 -7.03 25.80 21.01
C ARG A 196 -6.69 24.60 20.13
N VAL A 197 -7.05 24.65 18.83
CA VAL A 197 -6.76 23.55 17.90
C VAL A 197 -5.46 23.82 17.17
N LEU A 198 -5.39 24.89 16.38
CA LEU A 198 -4.20 25.36 15.65
C LEU A 198 -3.47 24.21 14.92
N THR A 199 -4.18 23.57 14.00
CA THR A 199 -3.76 22.34 13.32
C THR A 199 -4.15 22.44 11.85
N LYS A 200 -3.27 21.98 10.95
CA LYS A 200 -3.55 21.90 9.51
C LYS A 200 -4.83 21.10 9.24
N SER A 201 -5.68 21.58 8.34
CA SER A 201 -6.84 20.82 7.86
C SER A 201 -6.91 20.73 6.35
N VAL A 202 -7.57 19.67 5.86
CA VAL A 202 -7.86 19.46 4.45
C VAL A 202 -9.36 19.21 4.29
N THR A 203 -10.01 19.86 3.33
CA THR A 203 -11.44 19.63 3.04
C THR A 203 -11.65 18.35 2.25
N LEU A 204 -12.88 17.83 2.20
CA LEU A 204 -13.21 16.68 1.32
C LEU A 204 -12.95 16.98 -0.16
N ASP A 205 -13.10 18.24 -0.57
CA ASP A 205 -12.83 18.71 -1.93
C ASP A 205 -11.33 18.90 -2.22
N GLY A 206 -10.46 18.83 -1.19
CA GLY A 206 -9.00 18.88 -1.34
C GLY A 206 -8.35 20.24 -1.04
N ASP A 207 -9.09 21.22 -0.53
CA ASP A 207 -8.51 22.50 -0.11
C ASP A 207 -7.69 22.33 1.17
N VAL A 208 -6.55 22.99 1.26
CA VAL A 208 -5.63 22.93 2.40
C VAL A 208 -5.61 24.25 3.15
N TYR A 209 -5.78 24.16 4.47
CA TYR A 209 -5.69 25.26 5.42
C TYR A 209 -4.55 24.97 6.38
N ASP A 210 -3.53 25.85 6.43
CA ASP A 210 -2.38 25.68 7.30
C ASP A 210 -2.34 26.78 8.38
N PRO A 211 -2.09 26.45 9.67
CA PRO A 211 -2.03 27.42 10.75
C PRO A 211 -0.90 28.45 10.59
N SER A 212 0.06 28.22 9.69
CA SER A 212 1.07 29.21 9.30
C SER A 212 0.52 30.36 8.44
N GLY A 213 -0.76 30.31 8.06
CA GLY A 213 -1.46 31.37 7.34
C GLY A 213 -1.55 31.15 5.82
N THR A 214 -1.32 29.93 5.34
CA THR A 214 -1.43 29.60 3.92
C THR A 214 -2.71 28.82 3.61
N LEU A 215 -3.32 29.13 2.46
CA LEU A 215 -4.47 28.45 1.89
C LEU A 215 -4.12 27.95 0.48
N GLN A 216 -4.57 26.76 0.12
CA GLN A 216 -4.38 26.16 -1.20
C GLN A 216 -5.68 25.47 -1.65
N GLY A 217 -6.02 25.57 -2.93
CA GLY A 217 -7.16 24.93 -3.58
C GLY A 217 -6.96 24.89 -5.09
#